data_AF-A0A7X8DQH3-F1
#
_entry.id   AF-A0A7X8DQH3-F1
#
_cell.length_a   1.000
_cell.length_b   1.000
_cell.length_c   1.000
_cell.angle_alpha   90.00
_cell.angle_beta   90.00
_cell.angle_gamma   90.00
#
_symmetry.space_group_name_H-M   'P 1'
#
loop_
_entity.id
_entity.type
_entity.pdbx_description
1 polymer ?
#
loop_
_entity_poly.entity_id
_entity_poly.type
_entity_poly.pdbx_seq_one_letter_code
_entity_poly.pdbx_strand_id
1 'polypeptide(L)'
;QGANWAEGANAWLGRTWTGSFREKRMIELELDRAVKWAQENKRLLYLGEFGAYERADMESRIRWTSFVAREAEKRNIPWAYWEFNSGFGVYDPIRNQWRDELLQALIPDEYN
;
A
#
# COMPACT_ATOMS: atom_id res chain seq x y z
N GLN A 1 9.90 2.46 9.15
CA GLN A 1 10.41 1.99 7.86
C GLN A 1 11.90 2.29 7.61
N GLY A 2 12.62 3.24 8.23
CA GLY A 2 14.10 3.28 8.12
C GLY A 2 14.69 3.39 6.70
N ALA A 3 13.96 4.00 5.77
CA ALA A 3 14.48 4.29 4.44
C ALA A 3 15.70 5.21 4.55
N ASN A 4 16.86 4.80 4.02
CA ASN A 4 18.12 5.54 4.14
C ASN A 4 18.10 6.88 3.38
N TRP A 5 17.21 7.03 2.41
CA TRP A 5 16.99 8.27 1.66
C TRP A 5 16.02 9.24 2.35
N ALA A 6 15.39 8.85 3.47
CA ALA A 6 14.47 9.70 4.22
C ALA A 6 15.10 10.11 5.56
N GLU A 7 15.32 11.41 5.74
CA GLU A 7 15.88 11.96 6.97
C GLU A 7 15.01 11.60 8.19
N GLY A 8 15.64 11.12 9.27
CA GLY A 8 14.94 10.71 10.49
C GLY A 8 14.20 9.37 10.41
N ALA A 9 14.19 8.67 9.26
CA ALA A 9 13.37 7.46 9.07
C ALA A 9 13.73 6.29 10.01
N ASN A 10 14.95 6.27 10.56
CA ASN A 10 15.37 5.29 11.56
C ASN A 10 14.51 5.34 12.83
N ALA A 11 13.98 6.52 13.21
CA ALA A 11 13.08 6.67 14.35
C ALA A 11 11.73 5.94 14.16
N TRP A 12 11.40 5.53 12.94
CA TRP A 12 10.17 4.79 12.61
C TRP A 12 10.42 3.30 12.37
N LEU A 13 11.63 2.79 12.60
CA LEU A 13 11.90 1.36 12.57
C LEU A 13 11.13 0.65 13.70
N GLY A 14 10.60 -0.53 13.40
CA GLY A 14 9.75 -1.29 14.34
C GLY A 14 8.30 -0.80 14.46
N ARG A 15 7.91 0.28 13.76
CA ARG A 15 6.50 0.68 13.71
C ARG A 15 5.68 -0.32 12.88
N THR A 16 4.72 -0.95 13.53
CA THR A 16 3.75 -1.87 12.93
C THR A 16 2.53 -1.12 12.42
N TRP A 17 1.81 -1.74 11.47
CA TRP A 17 0.43 -1.40 11.11
C TRP A 17 -0.47 -2.56 11.48
N THR A 18 -1.28 -2.36 12.52
CA THR A 18 -2.10 -3.45 13.08
C THR A 18 -3.42 -3.63 12.36
N GLY A 19 -3.83 -2.64 11.58
CA GLY A 19 -5.16 -2.58 10.97
C GLY A 19 -6.24 -2.25 12.00
N SER A 20 -5.86 -1.52 13.05
CA SER A 20 -6.79 -0.97 14.02
C SER A 20 -7.82 -0.07 13.33
N PHE A 21 -8.97 0.10 13.98
CA PHE A 21 -10.04 0.97 13.48
C PHE A 21 -9.52 2.37 13.11
N ARG A 22 -8.69 2.96 13.98
CA ARG A 22 -8.13 4.30 13.76
C ARG A 22 -7.21 4.33 12.54
N GLU A 23 -6.33 3.36 12.38
CA GLU A 23 -5.42 3.27 11.24
C GLU A 23 -6.17 3.13 9.91
N LYS A 24 -7.16 2.24 9.86
CA LYS A 24 -8.02 2.06 8.70
C LYS A 24 -8.79 3.32 8.36
N ARG A 25 -9.39 3.95 9.38
CA ARG A 25 -10.18 5.18 9.20
C ARG A 25 -9.36 6.34 8.63
N MET A 26 -8.08 6.44 9.00
CA MET A 26 -7.19 7.46 8.42
C MET A 26 -6.99 7.27 6.91
N ILE A 27 -6.81 6.03 6.44
CA ILE A 27 -6.66 5.73 5.01
C ILE A 27 -7.96 6.03 4.26
N GLU A 28 -9.10 5.57 4.79
CA GLU A 28 -10.41 5.84 4.20
C GLU A 28 -10.66 7.34 4.02
N LEU A 29 -10.39 8.14 5.06
CA LEU A 29 -10.62 9.59 5.03
C LEU A 29 -9.75 10.31 4.00
N GLU A 30 -8.49 9.90 3.83
CA GLU A 30 -7.61 10.50 2.82
C GLU A 30 -8.05 10.13 1.39
N LEU A 31 -8.47 8.87 1.16
CA LEU A 31 -9.02 8.46 -0.13
C LEU A 31 -10.36 9.16 -0.42
N ASP A 32 -11.25 9.28 0.57
CA ASP A 32 -12.53 10.01 0.45
C ASP A 32 -12.30 11.48 0.08
N ARG A 33 -11.31 12.11 0.71
CA ARG A 33 -10.92 13.50 0.39
C ARG A 33 -10.44 13.62 -1.05
N ALA A 34 -9.59 12.70 -1.52
CA ALA A 34 -9.11 12.69 -2.89
C ALA A 34 -10.26 12.52 -3.89
N VAL A 35 -11.16 11.57 -3.67
CA VAL A 35 -12.34 11.32 -4.52
C VAL A 35 -13.23 12.55 -4.60
N LYS A 36 -13.53 13.17 -3.46
CA LYS A 36 -14.35 14.39 -3.41
C LYS A 36 -13.73 15.50 -4.25
N TRP A 37 -12.43 15.74 -4.09
CA TRP A 37 -11.73 16.75 -4.88
C TRP A 37 -11.81 16.43 -6.39
N ALA A 38 -11.61 15.18 -6.78
CA ALA A 38 -11.62 14.78 -8.19
C ALA A 38 -13.00 14.98 -8.84
N GLN A 39 -14.07 14.66 -8.11
CA GLN A 39 -15.45 14.88 -8.54
C GLN A 39 -15.75 16.37 -8.74
N GLU A 40 -15.41 17.21 -7.75
CA GLU A 40 -15.60 18.66 -7.81
C GLU A 40 -14.84 19.30 -8.98
N ASN A 41 -13.66 18.76 -9.29
CA ASN A 41 -12.77 19.27 -10.34
C ASN A 41 -12.93 18.57 -11.70
N LYS A 42 -13.84 17.60 -11.82
CA LYS A 42 -14.09 16.80 -13.04
C LYS A 42 -12.81 16.15 -13.57
N ARG A 43 -12.01 15.54 -12.67
CA ARG A 43 -10.78 14.82 -13.00
C ARG A 43 -10.89 13.35 -12.62
N LEU A 44 -10.17 12.50 -13.33
CA LEU A 44 -9.97 11.11 -12.96
C LEU A 44 -8.84 11.01 -11.93
N LEU A 45 -8.94 10.02 -11.04
CA LEU A 45 -7.89 9.68 -10.10
C LEU A 45 -7.14 8.44 -10.56
N TYR A 46 -5.86 8.41 -10.22
CA TYR A 46 -5.00 7.25 -10.33
C TYR A 46 -4.05 7.25 -9.14
N LEU A 47 -4.08 6.18 -8.35
CA LEU A 47 -3.13 5.97 -7.26
C LEU A 47 -1.85 5.37 -7.86
N GLY A 48 -1.00 6.25 -8.39
CA GLY A 48 0.18 5.84 -9.17
C GLY A 48 1.22 5.07 -8.37
N GLU A 49 1.29 5.28 -7.06
CA GLU A 49 2.23 4.59 -6.18
C GLU A 49 1.63 4.37 -4.79
N PHE A 50 1.76 3.14 -4.28
CA PHE A 50 1.59 2.82 -2.87
C PHE A 50 2.41 1.57 -2.56
N GLY A 51 2.99 1.51 -1.37
CA GLY A 51 3.79 0.37 -0.94
C GLY A 51 4.35 0.57 0.46
N ALA A 52 4.81 -0.53 1.07
CA ALA A 52 5.47 -0.50 2.37
C ALA A 52 6.89 -1.08 2.24
N TYR A 53 7.89 -0.30 2.64
CA TYR A 53 9.31 -0.63 2.47
C TYR A 53 9.70 -1.92 3.21
N GLU A 54 10.61 -2.71 2.63
CA GLU A 54 11.01 -4.05 3.10
C GLU A 54 11.50 -4.11 4.56
N ARG A 55 11.96 -2.98 5.12
CA ARG A 55 12.39 -2.89 6.52
C ARG A 55 11.22 -2.85 7.53
N ALA A 56 9.97 -2.76 7.08
CA ALA A 56 8.80 -3.00 7.92
C ALA A 56 8.55 -4.51 8.10
N ASP A 57 7.89 -4.91 9.18
CA ASP A 57 7.49 -6.30 9.37
C ASP A 57 6.52 -6.75 8.26
N MET A 58 6.69 -7.99 7.79
CA MET A 58 5.97 -8.50 6.63
C MET A 58 4.45 -8.49 6.86
N GLU A 59 3.98 -8.85 8.06
CA GLU A 59 2.55 -8.87 8.35
C GLU A 59 1.91 -7.48 8.20
N SER A 60 2.56 -6.44 8.71
CA SER A 60 2.09 -5.07 8.53
C SER A 60 2.12 -4.63 7.07
N ARG A 61 3.14 -5.03 6.30
CA ARG A 61 3.21 -4.78 4.85
C ARG A 61 2.01 -5.40 4.14
N ILE A 62 1.73 -6.69 4.37
CA ILE A 62 0.61 -7.42 3.77
C ILE A 62 -0.72 -6.76 4.13
N ARG A 63 -0.98 -6.56 5.43
CA ARG A 63 -2.25 -5.96 5.92
C ARG A 63 -2.48 -4.58 5.33
N TRP A 64 -1.45 -3.73 5.34
CA TRP A 64 -1.56 -2.36 4.82
C TRP A 64 -1.75 -2.35 3.31
N THR A 65 -0.97 -3.12 2.56
CA THR A 65 -1.06 -3.20 1.10
C THR A 65 -2.43 -3.70 0.66
N SER A 66 -2.92 -4.78 1.27
CA SER A 66 -4.27 -5.31 0.99
C SER A 66 -5.34 -4.25 1.27
N PHE A 67 -5.28 -3.61 2.44
CA PHE A 67 -6.28 -2.61 2.82
C PHE A 67 -6.31 -1.41 1.86
N VAL A 68 -5.15 -0.85 1.49
CA VAL A 68 -5.08 0.28 0.56
C VAL A 68 -5.60 -0.11 -0.83
N ALA A 69 -5.22 -1.27 -1.36
CA ALA A 69 -5.70 -1.73 -2.66
C ALA A 69 -7.22 -1.89 -2.67
N ARG A 70 -7.80 -2.55 -1.66
CA ARG A 70 -9.26 -2.74 -1.57
C ARG A 70 -10.01 -1.42 -1.38
N GLU A 71 -9.49 -0.49 -0.57
CA GLU A 71 -10.15 0.81 -0.37
C GLU A 71 -10.06 1.73 -1.61
N ALA A 72 -8.99 1.62 -2.40
CA ALA A 72 -8.89 2.27 -3.71
C ALA A 72 -9.92 1.71 -4.70
N GLU A 73 -10.03 0.38 -4.78
CA GLU A 73 -11.00 -0.32 -5.65
C GLU A 73 -12.45 0.01 -5.32
N LYS A 74 -12.83 0.02 -4.03
CA LYS A 74 -14.17 0.43 -3.57
C LYS A 74 -14.57 1.83 -4.07
N ARG A 75 -13.59 2.68 -4.34
CA ARG A 75 -13.77 4.06 -4.82
C ARG A 75 -13.57 4.19 -6.33
N ASN A 76 -13.38 3.08 -7.05
CA ASN A 76 -13.05 3.04 -8.47
C ASN A 76 -11.76 3.82 -8.81
N ILE A 77 -10.77 3.79 -7.91
CA ILE A 77 -9.46 4.40 -8.13
C ILE A 77 -8.53 3.32 -8.70
N PRO A 78 -8.16 3.38 -10.00
CA PRO A 78 -7.10 2.51 -10.53
C PRO A 78 -5.78 2.79 -9.80
N TRP A 79 -4.92 1.79 -9.69
CA TRP A 79 -3.69 1.89 -8.93
C TRP A 79 -2.51 1.17 -9.57
N ALA A 80 -1.28 1.56 -9.20
CA ALA A 80 -0.06 0.78 -9.41
C ALA A 80 0.71 0.64 -8.10
N TYR A 81 1.17 -0.58 -7.83
CA TYR A 81 1.98 -0.88 -6.67
C TYR A 81 3.41 -0.39 -6.86
N TRP A 82 3.96 0.24 -5.83
CA TRP A 82 5.38 0.54 -5.75
C TRP A 82 6.06 -0.50 -4.85
N GLU A 83 6.91 -1.40 -5.36
CA GLU A 83 7.24 -1.60 -6.78
C GLU A 83 7.47 -3.09 -7.08
N PHE A 84 8.02 -3.40 -8.25
CA PHE A 84 8.13 -4.77 -8.73
C PHE A 84 9.14 -5.60 -7.93
N ASN A 85 10.40 -5.19 -7.79
CA ASN A 85 11.48 -6.12 -7.41
C ASN A 85 12.65 -5.55 -6.59
N SER A 86 12.55 -4.32 -6.08
CA SER A 86 13.56 -3.67 -5.25
C SER A 86 13.10 -3.56 -3.79
N GLY A 87 13.38 -2.43 -3.13
CA GLY A 87 13.13 -2.22 -1.71
C GLY A 87 11.66 -2.33 -1.28
N PHE A 88 10.71 -2.25 -2.20
CA PHE A 88 9.29 -2.49 -1.91
C PHE A 88 8.76 -3.76 -2.59
N GLY A 89 9.62 -4.43 -3.37
CA GLY A 89 9.32 -5.46 -4.33
C GLY A 89 8.35 -6.54 -3.85
N VAL A 90 7.30 -6.75 -4.65
CA VAL A 90 6.43 -7.93 -4.58
C VAL A 90 7.08 -9.16 -5.22
N TYR A 91 8.13 -8.98 -6.02
CA TYR A 91 8.91 -10.03 -6.66
C TYR A 91 10.34 -10.08 -6.11
N ASP A 92 10.88 -11.28 -5.94
CA ASP A 92 12.27 -11.51 -5.52
C ASP A 92 13.10 -11.91 -6.74
N PRO A 93 13.96 -11.02 -7.28
CA PRO A 93 14.70 -11.30 -8.50
C PRO A 93 15.87 -12.27 -8.28
N ILE A 94 16.33 -12.45 -7.04
CA ILE A 94 17.41 -13.40 -6.71
C ILE A 94 16.87 -14.82 -6.70
N ARG A 95 15.70 -15.00 -6.07
CA ARG A 95 15.02 -16.30 -5.98
C ARG A 95 14.15 -16.61 -7.19
N ASN A 96 13.95 -15.64 -8.09
CA ASN A 96 13.11 -15.76 -9.27
C ASN A 96 11.67 -16.20 -8.93
N GLN A 97 11.09 -15.60 -7.88
CA GLN A 97 9.77 -15.98 -7.36
C GLN A 97 9.02 -14.75 -6.81
N TRP A 98 7.69 -14.87 -6.74
CA TRP A 98 6.86 -13.87 -6.07
C TRP A 98 6.99 -13.97 -4.55
N ARG A 99 6.65 -12.87 -3.88
CA ARG A 99 6.32 -12.86 -2.46
C ARG A 99 4.82 -13.11 -2.36
N ASP A 100 4.43 -14.39 -2.36
CA ASP A 100 3.06 -14.83 -2.60
C ASP A 100 2.01 -14.09 -1.75
N GLU A 101 2.27 -13.87 -0.45
CA GLU A 101 1.33 -13.15 0.42
C GLU A 101 1.15 -11.67 0.04
N LEU A 102 2.21 -11.01 -0.45
CA LEU A 102 2.11 -9.63 -0.97
C LEU A 102 1.45 -9.61 -2.35
N LEU A 103 1.70 -10.62 -3.19
CA LEU A 103 1.01 -10.75 -4.46
C LEU A 103 -0.49 -10.96 -4.24
N GLN A 104 -0.88 -11.83 -3.31
CA GLN A 104 -2.27 -12.08 -2.95
C GLN A 104 -2.93 -10.86 -2.31
N ALA A 105 -2.17 -10.04 -1.58
CA ALA A 105 -2.67 -8.75 -1.07
C ALA A 105 -3.03 -7.77 -2.20
N LEU A 106 -2.32 -7.82 -3.33
CA LEU A 106 -2.57 -6.99 -4.51
C LEU A 106 -3.63 -7.60 -5.45
N ILE A 107 -3.60 -8.92 -5.63
CA ILE A 107 -4.40 -9.69 -6.58
C ILE A 107 -4.95 -10.92 -5.83
N PRO A 108 -6.06 -10.79 -5.07
CA PRO A 108 -6.67 -11.92 -4.37
C PRO A 108 -7.42 -12.84 -5.33
N ASP A 109 -7.48 -14.13 -5.00
CA ASP A 109 -8.09 -15.17 -5.84
C ASP A 109 -9.60 -14.99 -6.04
N GLU A 110 -10.29 -14.29 -5.12
CA GLU A 110 -11.71 -13.94 -5.22
C GLU A 110 -11.96 -12.49 -4.78
N TYR A 111 -12.78 -11.77 -5.55
CA TYR A 111 -13.33 -10.46 -5.16
C TYR A 111 -14.43 -10.71 -4.11
N ASN A 112 -14.09 -10.64 -2.82
CA ASN A 112 -15.09 -10.53 -1.75
C ASN A 112 -15.67 -9.11 -1.69
#